data_AF-A0A087XW58-F1
#
_entry.id   AF-A0A087XW58-F1
#
_cell.length_a   1.000
_cell.length_b   1.000
_cell.length_c   1.000
_cell.angle_alpha   90.00
_cell.angle_beta   90.00
_cell.angle_gamma   90.00
#
_symmetry.space_group_name_H-M   'P 1'
#
loop_
_entity.id
_entity.type
_entity.pdbx_description
1 polymer ?
#
loop_
_entity_poly.entity_id
_entity_poly.type
_entity_poly.pdbx_seq_one_letter_code
_entity_poly.pdbx_strand_id
1 'polypeptide(L)'
;MYKVDLPVDDSKDKVVEARRSAERARKARFFNPRLRVMGVDLDALNQQVLENKHKRSCEKLRNRDFDNLQRRQDEMLLLQDSNEKEKRKALQKDLNQFWDLQQQMKISHDVEVKGQYNLTIPESELGPSSMHIFEGEDRRRKERVKEQMRKKVKDLQEQMDDKKMRDTRAKHREMLLNNQLVNQDLMWAQQNAVEEERRKAALVSLWNDNQALAEVRALDRREQRRNEAADNLVEIWHTGTSDMLTETAEPAETYLGGGRPPHVLPDKWRGMSLAQLNHFHEQREQQRLEKKKQLEADKIRDAAWDMQLLKISKAGDEKDQKMAELRRQQRILMDQENKQLARLQQAHQHYLNKELYTNKPTRDYFAQFNTGCR
;
A
#
# COMPACT_ATOMS: atom_id res chain seq x y z
N MET A 1 -61.03 -1.30 24.97
CA MET A 1 -59.63 -0.82 25.11
C MET A 1 -58.92 -1.06 23.78
N TYR A 2 -58.80 -0.03 22.96
CA TYR A 2 -58.02 -0.12 21.71
C TYR A 2 -56.56 0.19 22.03
N LYS A 3 -55.68 -0.80 21.83
CA LYS A 3 -54.22 -0.59 21.88
C LYS A 3 -53.84 0.20 20.63
N VAL A 4 -53.28 1.39 20.83
CA VAL A 4 -52.70 2.22 19.77
C VAL A 4 -51.26 1.78 19.64
N ASP A 5 -50.98 0.94 18.65
CA ASP A 5 -49.62 0.57 18.29
C ASP A 5 -48.99 1.74 17.52
N LEU A 6 -48.07 2.45 18.16
CA LEU A 6 -47.26 3.49 17.52
C LEU A 6 -46.29 2.84 16.53
N PRO A 7 -46.13 3.38 15.31
CA PRO A 7 -45.21 2.82 14.32
C PRO A 7 -43.76 2.94 14.81
N VAL A 8 -43.05 1.81 14.79
CA VAL A 8 -41.62 1.73 15.12
C VAL A 8 -40.82 2.50 14.05
N ASP A 9 -39.92 3.37 14.48
CA ASP A 9 -39.09 4.19 13.59
C ASP A 9 -37.94 3.36 12.97
N ASP A 10 -38.25 2.63 11.91
CA ASP A 10 -37.33 1.77 11.14
C ASP A 10 -36.26 2.56 10.36
N SER A 11 -36.24 3.90 10.44
CA SER A 11 -35.33 4.76 9.67
C SER A 11 -33.86 4.44 9.96
N LYS A 12 -33.52 4.22 11.23
CA LYS A 12 -32.14 3.92 11.65
C LYS A 12 -31.68 2.56 11.14
N ASP A 13 -32.56 1.56 11.16
CA ASP A 13 -32.24 0.21 10.70
C ASP A 13 -32.07 0.18 9.18
N LYS A 14 -32.88 0.93 8.42
CA LYS A 14 -32.71 1.09 6.96
C LYS A 14 -31.36 1.73 6.61
N VAL A 15 -30.91 2.72 7.37
CA VAL A 15 -29.59 3.36 7.17
C VAL A 15 -28.45 2.37 7.48
N VAL A 16 -28.57 1.58 8.54
CA VAL A 16 -27.58 0.56 8.91
C VAL A 16 -27.52 -0.56 7.86
N GLU A 17 -28.66 -1.01 7.36
CA GLU A 17 -28.73 -2.02 6.31
C GLU A 17 -28.18 -1.52 4.97
N ALA A 18 -28.46 -0.27 4.60
CA ALA A 18 -27.88 0.37 3.42
C ALA A 18 -26.35 0.49 3.53
N ARG A 19 -25.82 0.79 4.72
CA ARG A 19 -24.38 0.80 4.96
C ARG A 19 -23.77 -0.60 4.85
N ARG A 20 -24.43 -1.61 5.42
CA ARG A 20 -23.99 -3.01 5.33
C ARG A 20 -24.02 -3.51 3.88
N SER A 21 -25.04 -3.16 3.09
CA SER A 21 -25.13 -3.56 1.68
C SER A 21 -24.06 -2.87 0.83
N ALA A 22 -23.80 -1.57 1.06
CA ALA A 22 -22.72 -0.83 0.41
C ALA A 22 -21.34 -1.41 0.75
N GLU A 23 -21.09 -1.77 2.01
CA GLU A 23 -19.85 -2.43 2.42
C GLU A 23 -19.69 -3.82 1.81
N ARG A 24 -20.75 -4.62 1.70
CA ARG A 24 -20.70 -5.92 0.99
C ARG A 24 -20.34 -5.73 -0.49
N ALA A 25 -20.97 -4.76 -1.17
CA ALA A 25 -20.66 -4.42 -2.55
C ALA A 25 -19.23 -3.87 -2.74
N ARG A 26 -18.70 -3.14 -1.75
CA ARG A 26 -17.30 -2.69 -1.74
C ARG A 26 -16.33 -3.84 -1.54
N LYS A 27 -16.59 -4.72 -0.56
CA LYS A 27 -15.77 -5.91 -0.30
C LYS A 27 -15.70 -6.81 -1.53
N ALA A 28 -16.84 -7.10 -2.17
CA ALA A 28 -16.89 -7.91 -3.39
C ALA A 28 -16.00 -7.36 -4.52
N ARG A 29 -15.91 -6.03 -4.66
CA ARG A 29 -15.01 -5.37 -5.63
C ARG A 29 -13.54 -5.43 -5.21
N PHE A 30 -13.25 -5.16 -3.94
CA PHE A 30 -11.88 -5.09 -3.42
C PHE A 30 -11.18 -6.45 -3.38
N PHE A 31 -11.92 -7.51 -3.04
CA PHE A 31 -11.40 -8.87 -2.97
C PHE A 31 -11.32 -9.57 -4.34
N ASN A 32 -11.88 -8.99 -5.40
CA ASN A 32 -11.71 -9.50 -6.76
C ASN A 32 -10.45 -8.90 -7.41
N PRO A 33 -9.35 -9.66 -7.57
CA PRO A 33 -8.09 -9.13 -8.08
C PRO A 33 -8.20 -8.63 -9.53
N ARG A 34 -9.08 -9.22 -10.36
CA ARG A 34 -9.25 -8.83 -11.75
C ARG A 34 -9.97 -7.48 -11.87
N LEU A 35 -11.03 -7.26 -11.08
CA LEU A 35 -11.70 -5.95 -11.03
C LEU A 35 -10.83 -4.87 -10.36
N ARG A 36 -9.94 -5.25 -9.44
CA ARG A 36 -9.00 -4.33 -8.81
C ARG A 36 -7.91 -3.83 -9.77
N VAL A 37 -7.43 -4.70 -10.67
CA VAL A 37 -6.35 -4.37 -11.62
C VAL A 37 -6.90 -3.82 -12.95
N MET A 38 -8.02 -4.34 -13.45
CA MET A 38 -8.62 -3.99 -14.76
C MET A 38 -10.14 -3.84 -14.66
N GLY A 39 -10.63 -3.12 -13.65
CA GLY A 39 -12.06 -2.82 -13.51
C GLY A 39 -12.50 -1.74 -14.49
N VAL A 40 -13.16 -2.15 -15.57
CA VAL A 40 -13.73 -1.24 -16.58
C VAL A 40 -15.22 -1.50 -16.73
N ASP A 41 -16.02 -0.44 -16.66
CA ASP A 41 -17.45 -0.49 -16.91
C ASP A 41 -17.72 -0.39 -18.42
N LEU A 42 -17.87 -1.55 -19.06
CA LEU A 42 -18.07 -1.65 -20.51
C LEU A 42 -19.41 -1.05 -20.95
N ASP A 43 -20.45 -1.17 -20.14
CA ASP A 43 -21.78 -0.67 -20.49
C ASP A 43 -21.81 0.85 -20.44
N ALA A 44 -21.20 1.45 -19.41
CA ALA A 44 -21.05 2.91 -19.34
C ALA A 44 -20.19 3.46 -20.49
N LEU A 45 -19.10 2.79 -20.85
CA LEU A 45 -18.27 3.18 -21.99
C LEU A 45 -19.02 3.07 -23.32
N ASN A 46 -19.79 2.00 -23.52
CA ASN A 46 -20.61 1.82 -24.71
C ASN A 46 -21.67 2.93 -24.82
N GLN A 47 -22.31 3.30 -23.71
CA GLN A 47 -23.24 4.43 -23.66
C GLN A 47 -22.55 5.75 -24.02
N GLN A 48 -21.36 6.02 -23.48
CA GLN A 48 -20.59 7.22 -23.82
C GLN A 48 -20.19 7.27 -25.30
N VAL A 49 -19.83 6.13 -25.89
CA VAL A 49 -19.52 6.03 -27.32
C VAL A 49 -20.76 6.33 -28.17
N LEU A 50 -21.92 5.79 -27.81
CA LEU A 50 -23.18 6.06 -28.48
C LEU A 50 -23.57 7.54 -28.37
N GLU A 51 -23.43 8.13 -27.19
CA GLU A 51 -23.72 9.55 -26.95
C GLU A 51 -22.79 10.44 -27.79
N ASN A 52 -21.50 10.15 -27.84
CA ASN A 52 -20.54 10.88 -28.66
C ASN A 52 -20.84 10.75 -30.16
N LYS A 53 -21.25 9.56 -30.61
CA LYS A 53 -21.67 9.35 -32.00
C LYS A 53 -22.92 10.15 -32.33
N HIS A 54 -23.89 10.20 -31.41
CA HIS A 54 -25.09 11.01 -31.56
C HIS A 54 -24.76 12.52 -31.63
N LYS A 55 -23.94 13.03 -30.70
CA LYS A 55 -23.46 14.42 -30.70
C LYS A 55 -22.79 14.79 -32.02
N ARG A 56 -21.86 13.96 -32.50
CA ARG A 56 -21.19 14.16 -33.80
C ARG A 56 -22.18 14.18 -34.97
N SER A 57 -23.19 13.32 -34.96
CA SER A 57 -24.23 13.33 -36.00
C SER A 57 -25.07 14.61 -35.96
N CYS A 58 -25.47 15.08 -34.77
CA CYS A 58 -26.19 16.33 -34.58
C CYS A 58 -25.37 17.55 -35.04
N GLU A 59 -24.07 17.59 -34.73
CA GLU A 59 -23.16 18.64 -35.20
C GLU A 59 -23.05 18.64 -36.73
N LYS A 60 -22.91 17.47 -37.37
CA LYS A 60 -22.90 17.35 -38.83
C LYS A 60 -24.19 17.85 -39.47
N LEU A 61 -25.34 17.52 -38.89
CA LEU A 61 -26.64 18.00 -39.33
C LEU A 61 -26.72 19.53 -39.24
N ARG A 62 -26.31 20.10 -38.09
CA ARG A 62 -26.28 21.55 -37.88
C ARG A 62 -25.37 22.27 -38.87
N ASN A 63 -24.16 21.75 -39.11
CA ASN A 63 -23.24 22.32 -40.09
C ASN A 63 -23.83 22.28 -41.51
N ARG A 64 -24.44 21.16 -41.89
CA ARG A 64 -25.13 21.05 -43.19
C ARG A 64 -26.26 22.07 -43.34
N ASP A 65 -27.01 22.34 -42.28
CA ASP A 65 -28.09 23.32 -42.30
C ASP A 65 -27.54 24.75 -42.43
N PHE A 66 -26.41 25.07 -41.79
CA PHE A 66 -25.71 26.34 -42.00
C PHE A 66 -25.16 26.48 -43.43
N ASP A 67 -24.54 25.44 -43.99
CA ASP A 67 -24.06 25.45 -45.38
C ASP A 67 -25.19 25.65 -46.39
N ASN A 68 -26.36 25.09 -46.11
CA ASN A 68 -27.57 25.29 -46.92
C ASN A 68 -28.10 26.72 -46.79
N LEU A 69 -28.08 27.30 -45.59
CA LEU A 69 -28.49 28.69 -45.37
C LEU A 69 -27.56 29.65 -46.10
N GLN A 70 -26.25 29.44 -46.02
CA GLN A 70 -25.25 30.25 -46.72
C GLN A 70 -25.50 30.21 -48.23
N ARG A 71 -25.69 29.02 -48.82
CA ARG A 71 -26.02 28.88 -50.25
C ARG A 71 -27.25 29.69 -50.66
N ARG A 72 -28.33 29.66 -49.86
CA ARG A 72 -29.54 30.45 -50.13
C ARG A 72 -29.27 31.95 -50.05
N GLN A 73 -28.44 32.39 -49.11
CA GLN A 73 -28.06 33.80 -48.99
C GLN A 73 -27.23 34.25 -50.20
N ASP A 74 -26.28 33.43 -50.64
CA ASP A 74 -25.46 33.70 -51.82
C ASP A 74 -26.32 33.79 -53.09
N GLU A 75 -27.28 32.88 -53.28
CA GLU A 75 -28.25 32.92 -54.38
C GLU A 75 -29.07 34.23 -54.37
N MET A 76 -29.56 34.64 -53.20
CA MET A 76 -30.31 35.88 -53.04
C MET A 76 -29.47 37.11 -53.38
N LEU A 77 -28.20 37.14 -52.95
CA LEU A 77 -27.26 38.22 -53.27
C LEU A 77 -26.99 38.32 -54.77
N LEU A 78 -26.79 37.17 -55.45
CA LEU A 78 -26.58 37.13 -56.90
C LEU A 78 -27.81 37.64 -57.67
N LEU A 79 -29.02 37.29 -57.21
CA LEU A 79 -30.27 37.80 -57.79
C LEU A 79 -30.40 39.31 -57.60
N GLN A 80 -30.06 39.82 -56.41
CA GLN A 80 -30.09 41.26 -56.12
C GLN A 80 -29.10 42.03 -57.01
N ASP A 81 -27.85 41.58 -57.12
CA ASP A 81 -26.83 42.19 -57.97
C ASP A 81 -27.24 42.19 -59.46
N SER A 82 -27.83 41.08 -59.94
CA SER A 82 -28.35 41.00 -61.31
C SER A 82 -29.47 42.02 -61.56
N ASN A 83 -30.44 42.10 -60.64
CA ASN A 83 -31.53 43.08 -60.72
C ASN A 83 -31.03 44.52 -60.68
N GLU A 84 -30.04 44.83 -59.83
CA GLU A 84 -29.41 46.15 -59.79
C GLU A 84 -28.70 46.49 -61.09
N LYS A 85 -27.96 45.56 -61.67
CA LYS A 85 -27.31 45.72 -62.98
C LYS A 85 -28.33 45.99 -64.08
N GLU A 86 -29.47 45.31 -64.08
CA GLU A 86 -30.55 45.58 -65.04
C GLU A 86 -31.17 46.96 -64.85
N LYS A 87 -31.45 47.38 -63.61
CA LYS A 87 -31.95 48.73 -63.31
C LYS A 87 -30.96 49.81 -63.78
N ARG A 88 -29.66 49.63 -63.54
CA ARG A 88 -28.61 50.55 -64.03
C ARG A 88 -28.59 50.64 -65.55
N LYS A 89 -28.73 49.50 -66.25
CA LYS A 89 -28.82 49.47 -67.71
C LYS A 89 -30.07 50.17 -68.23
N ALA A 90 -31.23 50.00 -67.59
CA ALA A 90 -32.47 50.67 -67.95
C ALA A 90 -32.34 52.20 -67.78
N LEU A 91 -31.87 52.66 -66.61
CA LEU A 91 -31.62 54.08 -66.36
C LEU A 91 -30.66 54.70 -67.38
N GLN A 92 -29.60 53.99 -67.76
CA GLN A 92 -28.68 54.47 -68.79
C GLN A 92 -29.35 54.62 -70.16
N LYS A 93 -30.23 53.68 -70.54
CA LYS A 93 -31.01 53.78 -71.78
C LYS A 93 -31.95 54.97 -71.75
N ASP A 94 -32.65 55.19 -70.64
CA ASP A 94 -33.58 56.30 -70.48
C ASP A 94 -32.86 57.66 -70.55
N LEU A 95 -31.67 57.76 -69.93
CA LEU A 95 -30.82 58.96 -70.03
C LEU A 95 -30.36 59.23 -71.46
N ASN A 96 -29.95 58.20 -72.19
CA ASN A 96 -29.54 58.34 -73.58
C ASN A 96 -30.72 58.79 -74.46
N GLN A 97 -31.91 58.20 -74.29
CA GLN A 97 -33.12 58.61 -75.01
C GLN A 97 -33.51 60.06 -74.68
N PHE A 98 -33.40 60.46 -73.42
CA PHE A 98 -33.63 61.84 -73.00
C PHE A 98 -32.66 62.82 -73.67
N TRP A 99 -31.37 62.46 -73.76
CA TRP A 99 -30.37 63.26 -74.46
C TRP A 99 -30.66 63.36 -75.96
N ASP A 100 -31.03 62.27 -76.63
CA ASP A 100 -31.37 62.28 -78.06
C ASP A 100 -32.59 63.18 -78.35
N LEU A 101 -33.64 63.09 -77.52
CA LEU A 101 -34.85 63.92 -77.66
C LEU A 101 -34.57 65.42 -77.43
N GLN A 102 -33.73 65.74 -76.44
CA GLN A 102 -33.37 67.13 -76.12
C GLN A 102 -32.40 67.74 -77.13
N GLN A 103 -31.50 66.94 -77.72
CA GLN A 103 -30.54 67.42 -78.72
C GLN A 103 -31.19 67.68 -80.09
N GLN A 104 -32.27 66.96 -80.46
CA GLN A 104 -33.02 67.23 -81.70
C GLN A 104 -33.90 68.50 -81.63
N MET A 105 -34.29 68.96 -80.43
CA MET A 105 -35.15 70.14 -80.22
C MET A 105 -34.42 71.50 -80.32
N LYS A 106 -33.13 71.52 -80.69
CA LYS A 106 -32.36 72.77 -80.89
C LYS A 106 -31.71 72.87 -82.27
N ILE A 107 -32.46 72.53 -83.30
CA ILE A 107 -32.21 73.04 -84.65
C ILE A 107 -33.51 73.71 -85.12
N SER A 108 -33.43 75.04 -85.33
CA SER A 108 -34.35 75.92 -86.09
C SER A 108 -35.51 76.65 -85.39
N HIS A 109 -35.27 77.93 -85.07
CA HIS A 109 -36.13 79.12 -85.29
C HIS A 109 -35.29 80.34 -84.82
N ASP A 110 -34.77 81.27 -85.60
CA ASP A 110 -35.01 81.69 -86.98
C ASP A 110 -33.73 82.31 -87.56
N VAL A 111 -33.37 81.88 -88.77
CA VAL A 111 -32.67 82.72 -89.73
C VAL A 111 -33.73 83.08 -90.76
N GLU A 112 -34.27 84.30 -90.71
CA GLU A 112 -34.73 84.95 -91.92
C GLU A 112 -34.55 86.47 -91.85
N VAL A 113 -33.84 86.95 -92.86
CA VAL A 113 -33.44 88.32 -93.16
C VAL A 113 -34.67 89.13 -93.54
N LYS A 114 -34.81 90.36 -93.02
CA LYS A 114 -35.36 91.52 -93.75
C LYS A 114 -35.07 92.81 -92.97
N GLY A 115 -34.45 93.76 -93.66
CA GLY A 115 -33.83 94.96 -93.10
C GLY A 115 -34.72 95.79 -92.17
N GLN A 116 -34.10 96.31 -91.11
CA GLN A 116 -34.67 97.32 -90.23
C GLN A 116 -34.64 98.68 -90.92
N TYR A 117 -35.82 99.13 -91.33
CA TYR A 117 -36.15 100.51 -91.60
C TYR A 117 -36.08 101.29 -90.28
N ASN A 118 -35.17 102.26 -90.19
CA ASN A 118 -35.13 103.23 -89.09
C ASN A 118 -36.22 104.28 -89.33
N LEU A 119 -37.42 104.05 -88.82
CA LEU A 119 -38.40 105.11 -88.54
C LEU A 119 -38.49 105.25 -87.02
N THR A 120 -37.45 105.83 -86.43
CA THR A 120 -37.46 106.22 -85.03
C THR A 120 -38.24 107.53 -84.91
N ILE A 121 -39.53 107.43 -84.61
CA ILE A 121 -40.30 108.57 -84.10
C ILE A 121 -39.81 108.80 -82.65
N PRO A 122 -39.37 110.00 -82.27
CA PRO A 122 -38.84 110.25 -80.93
C PRO A 122 -39.91 110.01 -79.86
N GLU A 123 -39.57 109.28 -78.79
CA GLU A 123 -40.44 108.95 -77.63
C GLU A 123 -41.01 110.20 -76.90
N SER A 124 -40.57 111.41 -77.27
CA SER A 124 -41.04 112.69 -76.72
C SER A 124 -42.46 113.09 -77.16
N GLU A 125 -43.04 112.47 -78.19
CA GLU A 125 -44.34 112.87 -78.78
C GLU A 125 -45.46 111.84 -78.58
N LEU A 126 -45.18 110.70 -77.93
CA LEU A 126 -46.12 109.60 -77.73
C LEU A 126 -46.80 109.70 -76.36
N GLY A 127 -48.00 110.28 -76.33
CA GLY A 127 -48.84 110.36 -75.13
C GLY A 127 -49.64 109.07 -74.86
N PRO A 128 -50.33 108.96 -73.71
CA PRO A 128 -51.08 107.77 -73.30
C PRO A 128 -52.22 107.36 -74.25
N SER A 129 -52.68 108.27 -75.12
CA SER A 129 -53.68 108.00 -76.17
C SER A 129 -53.14 107.14 -77.33
N SER A 130 -51.81 107.14 -77.53
CA SER A 130 -51.19 106.39 -78.63
C SER A 130 -51.25 104.86 -78.44
N MET A 131 -51.48 104.35 -77.23
CA MET A 131 -51.39 102.92 -76.88
C MET A 131 -50.02 102.25 -77.18
N HIS A 132 -48.95 103.03 -77.36
CA HIS A 132 -47.62 102.48 -77.67
C HIS A 132 -46.72 102.25 -76.44
N ILE A 133 -47.08 102.80 -75.27
CA ILE A 133 -46.30 102.67 -74.02
C ILE A 133 -47.25 102.27 -72.90
N PHE A 134 -47.05 101.08 -72.31
CA PHE A 134 -47.83 100.59 -71.17
C PHE A 134 -46.93 100.48 -69.93
N GLU A 135 -47.32 101.12 -68.82
CA GLU A 135 -46.54 101.09 -67.57
C GLU A 135 -46.43 99.67 -66.95
N GLY A 136 -47.36 98.77 -67.29
CA GLY A 136 -47.36 97.37 -66.85
C GLY A 136 -46.34 96.46 -67.57
N GLU A 137 -45.75 96.90 -68.69
CA GLU A 137 -44.80 96.08 -69.47
C GLU A 137 -43.43 95.91 -68.79
N ASP A 138 -43.16 96.67 -67.72
CA ASP A 138 -41.94 96.62 -66.91
C ASP A 138 -40.67 96.43 -67.77
N ARG A 139 -40.25 97.49 -68.45
CA ARG A 139 -39.02 97.50 -69.28
C ARG A 139 -37.77 97.04 -68.49
N ARG A 140 -37.78 97.13 -67.15
CA ARG A 140 -36.71 96.68 -66.24
C ARG A 140 -36.88 95.25 -65.69
N ARG A 141 -37.88 94.49 -66.14
CA ARG A 141 -38.12 93.09 -65.72
C ARG A 141 -36.88 92.22 -65.83
N LYS A 142 -36.11 92.35 -66.92
CA LYS A 142 -34.86 91.60 -67.14
C LYS A 142 -33.81 91.92 -66.09
N GLU A 143 -33.67 93.19 -65.70
CA GLU A 143 -32.72 93.64 -64.68
C GLU A 143 -33.15 93.15 -63.28
N ARG A 144 -34.44 93.28 -62.96
CA ARG A 144 -35.04 92.78 -61.70
C ARG A 144 -34.84 91.27 -61.54
N VAL A 145 -35.10 90.49 -62.57
CA VAL A 145 -34.89 89.02 -62.57
C VAL A 145 -33.41 88.69 -62.42
N LYS A 146 -32.51 89.44 -63.06
CA LYS A 146 -31.05 89.27 -62.94
C LYS A 146 -30.56 89.54 -61.51
N GLU A 147 -31.08 90.58 -60.84
CA GLU A 147 -30.78 90.86 -59.44
C GLU A 147 -31.35 89.81 -58.49
N GLN A 148 -32.58 89.36 -58.71
CA GLN A 148 -33.19 88.27 -57.93
C GLN A 148 -32.43 86.95 -58.10
N MET A 149 -31.98 86.63 -59.32
CA MET A 149 -31.11 85.46 -59.55
C MET A 149 -29.78 85.62 -58.84
N ARG A 150 -29.14 86.80 -58.88
CA ARG A 150 -27.91 87.07 -58.14
C ARG A 150 -28.08 86.88 -56.63
N LYS A 151 -29.20 87.35 -56.06
CA LYS A 151 -29.53 87.12 -54.64
C LYS A 151 -29.72 85.64 -54.36
N LYS A 152 -30.54 84.94 -55.13
CA LYS A 152 -30.76 83.48 -54.98
C LYS A 152 -29.46 82.68 -55.07
N VAL A 153 -28.57 83.02 -56.01
CA VAL A 153 -27.27 82.35 -56.14
C VAL A 153 -26.40 82.59 -54.92
N LYS A 154 -26.37 83.81 -54.37
CA LYS A 154 -25.66 84.11 -53.12
C LYS A 154 -26.23 83.33 -51.94
N ASP A 155 -27.55 83.35 -51.76
CA ASP A 155 -28.22 82.67 -50.64
C ASP A 155 -28.01 81.15 -50.71
N LEU A 156 -28.08 80.55 -51.91
CA LEU A 156 -27.81 79.13 -52.11
C LEU A 156 -26.34 78.79 -51.85
N GLN A 157 -25.41 79.66 -52.27
CA GLN A 157 -23.98 79.48 -52.01
C GLN A 157 -23.69 79.51 -50.50
N GLU A 158 -24.27 80.47 -49.77
CA GLU A 158 -24.16 80.54 -48.31
C GLU A 158 -24.71 79.28 -47.65
N GLN A 159 -25.90 78.79 -48.03
CA GLN A 159 -26.47 77.55 -47.51
C GLN A 159 -25.60 76.32 -47.78
N MET A 160 -25.01 76.23 -48.99
CA MET A 160 -24.10 75.14 -49.35
C MET A 160 -22.83 75.16 -48.49
N ASP A 161 -22.24 76.33 -48.29
CA ASP A 161 -21.01 76.46 -47.51
C ASP A 161 -21.29 76.24 -46.01
N ASP A 162 -22.43 76.70 -45.50
CA ASP A 162 -22.92 76.39 -44.16
C ASP A 162 -23.10 74.88 -43.94
N LYS A 163 -23.71 74.19 -44.92
CA LYS A 163 -23.88 72.73 -44.86
C LYS A 163 -22.53 72.01 -44.85
N LYS A 164 -21.59 72.40 -45.72
CA LYS A 164 -20.23 71.85 -45.72
C LYS A 164 -19.55 72.05 -44.37
N MET A 165 -19.69 73.21 -43.75
CA MET A 165 -19.09 73.49 -42.43
C MET A 165 -19.73 72.66 -41.31
N ARG A 166 -21.02 72.37 -41.38
CA ARG A 166 -21.68 71.44 -40.45
C ARG A 166 -21.17 70.00 -40.65
N ASP A 167 -21.05 69.55 -41.90
CA ASP A 167 -20.57 68.21 -42.22
C ASP A 167 -19.11 68.00 -41.81
N THR A 168 -18.23 68.98 -42.03
CA THR A 168 -16.83 68.90 -41.57
C THR A 168 -16.72 68.88 -40.05
N ARG A 169 -17.52 69.69 -39.34
CA ARG A 169 -17.59 69.65 -37.87
C ARG A 169 -18.13 68.31 -37.36
N ALA A 170 -19.14 67.73 -38.01
CA ALA A 170 -19.68 66.42 -37.64
C ALA A 170 -18.64 65.32 -37.83
N LYS A 171 -17.97 65.27 -38.99
CA LYS A 171 -16.87 64.34 -39.26
C LYS A 171 -15.71 64.49 -38.29
N HIS A 172 -15.36 65.72 -37.92
CA HIS A 172 -14.31 65.96 -36.93
C HIS A 172 -14.70 65.43 -35.54
N ARG A 173 -15.95 65.64 -35.11
CA ARG A 173 -16.46 65.08 -33.85
C ARG A 173 -16.46 63.56 -33.86
N GLU A 174 -16.92 62.95 -34.95
CA GLU A 174 -16.92 61.49 -35.12
C GLU A 174 -15.50 60.92 -35.08
N MET A 175 -14.55 61.55 -35.77
CA MET A 175 -13.13 61.18 -35.73
C MET A 175 -12.57 61.25 -34.30
N LEU A 176 -12.89 62.29 -33.52
CA LEU A 176 -12.44 62.40 -32.14
C LEU A 176 -13.02 61.29 -31.26
N LEU A 177 -14.31 60.97 -31.42
CA LEU A 177 -14.96 59.87 -30.69
C LEU A 177 -14.35 58.52 -31.06
N ASN A 178 -14.12 58.26 -32.35
CA ASN A 178 -13.48 57.04 -32.82
C ASN A 178 -12.06 56.90 -32.26
N ASN A 179 -11.28 57.99 -32.24
CA ASN A 179 -9.94 57.98 -31.65
C ASN A 179 -9.99 57.69 -30.14
N GLN A 180 -10.96 58.23 -29.42
CA GLN A 180 -11.15 57.94 -28.00
C GLN A 180 -11.49 56.46 -27.77
N LEU A 181 -12.36 55.87 -28.59
CA LEU A 181 -12.73 54.47 -28.49
C LEU A 181 -11.53 53.55 -28.74
N VAL A 182 -10.77 53.82 -29.81
CA VAL A 182 -9.54 53.06 -30.12
C VAL A 182 -8.52 53.16 -28.99
N ASN A 183 -8.37 54.33 -28.38
CA ASN A 183 -7.49 54.49 -27.22
C ASN A 183 -7.98 53.68 -26.02
N GLN A 184 -9.29 53.64 -25.75
CA GLN A 184 -9.85 52.81 -24.69
C GLN A 184 -9.59 51.33 -24.95
N ASP A 185 -9.85 50.84 -26.17
CA ASP A 185 -9.61 49.45 -26.56
C ASP A 185 -8.14 49.06 -26.41
N LEU A 186 -7.21 49.96 -26.79
CA LEU A 186 -5.78 49.76 -26.59
C LEU A 186 -5.42 49.63 -25.11
N MET A 187 -5.96 50.51 -24.26
CA MET A 187 -5.73 50.47 -22.81
C MET A 187 -6.26 49.17 -22.21
N TRP A 188 -7.45 48.72 -22.61
CA TRP A 188 -8.02 47.43 -22.19
C TRP A 188 -7.15 46.26 -22.62
N ALA A 189 -6.67 46.24 -23.87
CA ALA A 189 -5.79 45.20 -24.36
C ALA A 189 -4.47 45.14 -23.57
N GLN A 190 -3.87 46.30 -23.26
CA GLN A 190 -2.67 46.38 -22.43
C GLN A 190 -2.92 45.88 -21.00
N GLN A 191 -4.04 46.27 -20.37
CA GLN A 191 -4.40 45.80 -19.04
C GLN A 191 -4.59 44.28 -19.01
N ASN A 192 -5.31 43.73 -19.98
CA ASN A 192 -5.51 42.28 -20.10
C ASN A 192 -4.18 41.54 -20.31
N ALA A 193 -3.27 42.07 -21.13
CA ALA A 193 -1.95 41.48 -21.32
C ALA A 193 -1.15 41.44 -20.01
N VAL A 194 -1.16 42.53 -19.24
CA VAL A 194 -0.49 42.59 -17.93
C VAL A 194 -1.12 41.65 -16.91
N GLU A 195 -2.45 41.52 -16.89
CA GLU A 195 -3.12 40.56 -16.01
C GLU A 195 -2.77 39.12 -16.35
N GLU A 196 -2.73 38.76 -17.63
CA GLU A 196 -2.33 37.43 -18.08
C GLU A 196 -0.89 37.12 -17.67
N GLU A 197 0.05 38.06 -17.81
CA GLU A 197 1.42 37.87 -17.32
C GLU A 197 1.49 37.71 -15.80
N ARG A 198 0.68 38.46 -15.04
CA ARG A 198 0.57 38.28 -13.57
C ARG A 198 0.03 36.90 -13.21
N ARG A 199 -0.99 36.41 -13.92
CA ARG A 199 -1.56 35.06 -13.72
C ARG A 199 -0.52 33.99 -14.01
N LYS A 200 0.23 34.11 -15.12
CA LYS A 200 1.32 33.19 -15.44
C LYS A 200 2.41 33.21 -14.36
N ALA A 201 2.84 34.39 -13.92
CA ALA A 201 3.84 34.53 -12.87
C ALA A 201 3.37 33.89 -11.55
N ALA A 202 2.11 34.09 -11.16
CA ALA A 202 1.53 33.45 -9.97
C ALA A 202 1.50 31.92 -10.08
N LEU A 203 1.14 31.38 -11.25
CA LEU A 203 1.17 29.93 -11.50
C LEU A 203 2.58 29.35 -11.42
N VAL A 204 3.58 30.04 -11.98
CA VAL A 204 4.98 29.63 -11.89
C VAL A 204 5.48 29.65 -10.44
N SER A 205 5.14 30.70 -9.67
CA SER A 205 5.47 30.77 -8.24
C SER A 205 4.86 29.59 -7.48
N LEU A 206 3.57 29.32 -7.68
CA LEU A 206 2.87 28.22 -7.01
C LEU A 206 3.44 26.85 -7.43
N TRP A 207 3.86 26.70 -8.68
CA TRP A 207 4.54 25.49 -9.14
C TRP A 207 5.90 25.30 -8.45
N ASN A 208 6.70 26.35 -8.34
CA ASN A 208 7.98 26.32 -7.63
C ASN A 208 7.78 25.97 -6.14
N ASP A 209 6.78 26.57 -5.48
CA ASP A 209 6.47 26.30 -4.07
C ASP A 209 6.03 24.84 -3.87
N ASN A 210 5.16 24.33 -4.76
CA ASN A 210 4.74 22.94 -4.74
C ASN A 210 5.90 21.97 -4.98
N GLN A 211 6.82 22.32 -5.86
CA GLN A 211 8.03 21.53 -6.09
C GLN A 211 8.91 21.51 -4.84
N ALA A 212 9.18 22.67 -4.23
CA ALA A 212 9.96 22.76 -2.99
C ALA A 212 9.31 21.97 -1.85
N LEU A 213 7.98 22.05 -1.69
CA LEU A 213 7.23 21.25 -0.72
C LEU A 213 7.32 19.75 -1.00
N ALA A 214 7.32 19.34 -2.27
CA ALA A 214 7.49 17.93 -2.64
C ALA A 214 8.88 17.41 -2.30
N GLU A 215 9.92 18.23 -2.51
CA GLU A 215 11.31 17.92 -2.17
C GLU A 215 11.49 17.80 -0.65
N VAL A 216 10.98 18.75 0.14
CA VAL A 216 11.00 18.67 1.62
C VAL A 216 10.32 17.40 2.10
N ARG A 217 9.10 17.09 1.62
CA ARG A 217 8.39 15.85 1.96
C ARG A 217 9.14 14.59 1.54
N ALA A 218 9.97 14.64 0.50
CA ALA A 218 10.77 13.50 0.08
C ALA A 218 11.97 13.29 1.01
N LEU A 219 12.59 14.38 1.49
CA LEU A 219 13.64 14.35 2.50
C LEU A 219 13.12 13.81 3.83
N ASP A 220 11.98 14.33 4.32
CA ASP A 220 11.35 13.86 5.57
C ASP A 220 11.08 12.35 5.51
N ARG A 221 10.50 11.86 4.40
CA ARG A 221 10.27 10.41 4.19
C ARG A 221 11.56 9.60 4.10
N ARG A 222 12.66 10.19 3.64
CA ARG A 222 13.97 9.53 3.62
C ARG A 222 14.56 9.46 5.01
N GLU A 223 14.42 10.52 5.80
CA GLU A 223 14.84 10.56 7.20
C GLU A 223 14.04 9.60 8.06
N GLN A 224 12.71 9.59 7.94
CA GLN A 224 11.83 8.62 8.60
C GLN A 224 12.27 7.19 8.31
N ARG A 225 12.51 6.83 7.05
CA ARG A 225 13.01 5.49 6.69
C ARG A 225 14.38 5.17 7.29
N ARG A 226 15.26 6.17 7.46
CA ARG A 226 16.56 5.98 8.12
C ARG A 226 16.36 5.73 9.62
N ASN A 227 15.48 6.49 10.26
CA ASN A 227 15.17 6.35 11.68
C ASN A 227 14.50 4.99 11.94
N GLU A 228 13.47 4.63 11.15
CA GLU A 228 12.85 3.30 11.21
C GLU A 228 13.87 2.18 11.02
N ALA A 229 14.80 2.31 10.07
CA ALA A 229 15.85 1.31 9.88
C ALA A 229 16.80 1.22 11.09
N ALA A 230 17.15 2.35 11.72
CA ALA A 230 17.96 2.37 12.94
C ALA A 230 17.21 1.74 14.12
N ASP A 231 15.94 2.08 14.31
CA ASP A 231 15.07 1.53 15.35
C ASP A 231 14.90 0.02 15.17
N ASN A 232 14.69 -0.45 13.94
CA ASN A 232 14.61 -1.87 13.63
C ASN A 232 15.91 -2.61 13.99
N LEU A 233 17.08 -2.01 13.75
CA LEU A 233 18.36 -2.62 14.13
C LEU A 233 18.52 -2.70 15.65
N VAL A 234 18.10 -1.66 16.36
CA VAL A 234 18.10 -1.62 17.82
C VAL A 234 17.14 -2.67 18.38
N GLU A 235 15.94 -2.82 17.80
CA GLU A 235 14.98 -3.87 18.17
C GLU A 235 15.54 -5.27 17.93
N ILE A 236 16.15 -5.53 16.77
CA ILE A 236 16.81 -6.81 16.47
C ILE A 236 17.91 -7.10 17.49
N TRP A 237 18.72 -6.10 17.83
CA TRP A 237 19.80 -6.26 18.79
C TRP A 237 19.27 -6.56 20.20
N HIS A 238 18.28 -5.80 20.68
CA HIS A 238 17.65 -6.03 21.98
C HIS A 238 16.94 -7.37 22.05
N THR A 239 16.25 -7.76 20.99
CA THR A 239 15.58 -9.06 20.91
C THR A 239 16.61 -10.18 20.93
N GLY A 240 17.66 -10.07 20.12
CA GLY A 240 18.73 -11.07 20.03
C GLY A 240 19.59 -11.18 21.30
N THR A 241 19.72 -10.10 22.08
CA THR A 241 20.43 -10.07 23.37
C THR A 241 19.50 -10.27 24.57
N SER A 242 18.21 -10.49 24.34
CA SER A 242 17.23 -10.74 25.39
C SER A 242 17.51 -12.06 26.11
N ASP A 243 17.29 -12.08 27.43
CA ASP A 243 17.37 -13.26 28.30
C ASP A 243 16.50 -14.42 27.80
N MET A 244 15.38 -14.11 27.13
CA MET A 244 14.51 -15.13 26.55
C MET A 244 15.16 -15.88 25.39
N LEU A 245 15.86 -15.19 24.47
CA LEU A 245 16.45 -15.81 23.27
C LEU A 245 17.88 -16.32 23.50
N THR A 246 18.64 -15.65 24.36
CA THR A 246 20.02 -16.08 24.70
C THR A 246 20.04 -17.20 25.73
N GLU A 247 18.92 -17.46 26.40
CA GLU A 247 18.79 -18.43 27.49
C GLU A 247 19.98 -18.33 28.46
N THR A 248 20.36 -17.11 28.83
CA THR A 248 21.56 -16.87 29.63
C THR A 248 21.53 -17.75 30.87
N ALA A 249 22.58 -18.55 31.02
CA ALA A 249 22.74 -19.52 32.11
C ALA A 249 23.05 -18.84 33.45
N GLU A 250 23.04 -17.51 33.53
CA GLU A 250 23.15 -16.81 34.80
C GLU A 250 21.96 -17.24 35.66
N PRO A 251 22.22 -17.89 36.80
CA PRO A 251 21.15 -18.31 37.66
C PRO A 251 20.47 -17.03 38.13
N ALA A 252 19.14 -17.00 38.04
CA ALA A 252 18.34 -15.95 38.67
C ALA A 252 18.39 -16.15 40.19
N GLU A 253 19.60 -16.06 40.74
CA GLU A 253 19.90 -16.04 42.15
C GLU A 253 19.29 -14.77 42.67
N THR A 254 18.14 -14.94 43.31
CA THR A 254 17.54 -13.82 44.00
C THR A 254 18.31 -13.68 45.30
N TYR A 255 19.14 -12.63 45.39
CA TYR A 255 19.71 -12.20 46.65
C TYR A 255 18.62 -11.53 47.48
N LEU A 256 17.73 -12.34 48.06
CA LEU A 256 16.79 -11.87 49.07
C LEU A 256 17.64 -11.46 50.29
N GLY A 257 17.82 -10.15 50.46
CA GLY A 257 18.63 -9.58 51.53
C GLY A 257 18.30 -10.17 52.91
N GLY A 258 19.32 -10.32 53.75
CA GLY A 258 19.19 -10.92 55.09
C GLY A 258 20.03 -12.18 55.35
N GLY A 259 21.13 -12.39 54.61
CA GLY A 259 22.07 -13.49 54.87
C GLY A 259 21.56 -14.88 54.47
N ARG A 260 20.47 -14.97 53.70
CA ARG A 260 20.00 -16.24 53.14
C ARG A 260 20.90 -16.66 51.97
N PRO A 261 21.24 -17.95 51.84
CA PRO A 261 21.98 -18.44 50.69
C PRO A 261 21.20 -18.14 49.40
N PRO A 262 21.89 -17.91 48.27
CA PRO A 262 21.24 -17.64 47.00
C PRO A 262 20.27 -18.76 46.64
N HIS A 263 19.03 -18.39 46.34
CA HIS A 263 17.98 -19.31 45.90
C HIS A 263 17.69 -19.09 44.42
N VAL A 264 17.52 -20.17 43.68
CA VAL A 264 17.12 -20.12 42.27
C VAL A 264 15.60 -20.09 42.19
N LEU A 265 15.06 -19.14 41.41
CA LEU A 265 13.63 -19.06 41.12
C LEU A 265 13.17 -20.33 40.37
N PRO A 266 12.08 -20.99 40.81
CA PRO A 266 11.57 -22.21 40.14
C PRO A 266 11.32 -22.00 38.64
N ASP A 267 10.74 -20.86 38.27
CA ASP A 267 10.36 -20.55 36.88
C ASP A 267 11.57 -20.29 35.97
N LYS A 268 12.74 -19.99 36.54
CA LYS A 268 13.98 -19.69 35.82
C LYS A 268 15.00 -20.83 35.89
N TRP A 269 14.62 -21.97 36.46
CA TRP A 269 15.49 -23.14 36.54
C TRP A 269 15.67 -23.79 35.16
N ARG A 270 16.89 -23.72 34.61
CA ARG A 270 17.25 -24.32 33.31
C ARG A 270 18.21 -25.52 33.41
N GLY A 271 18.36 -26.10 34.60
CA GLY A 271 19.26 -27.24 34.86
C GLY A 271 20.49 -26.88 35.70
N MET A 272 21.36 -27.86 35.93
CA MET A 272 22.59 -27.70 36.72
C MET A 272 23.69 -27.04 35.89
N SER A 273 24.53 -26.24 36.55
CA SER A 273 25.69 -25.64 35.87
C SER A 273 26.74 -26.69 35.54
N LEU A 274 27.55 -26.43 34.49
CA LEU A 274 28.63 -27.34 34.11
C LEU A 274 29.62 -27.58 35.25
N ALA A 275 29.88 -26.55 36.08
CA ALA A 275 30.73 -26.67 37.27
C ALA A 275 30.15 -27.63 38.31
N GLN A 276 28.83 -27.57 38.56
CA GLN A 276 28.14 -28.51 39.46
C GLN A 276 28.18 -29.94 38.93
N LEU A 277 27.94 -30.13 37.63
CA LEU A 277 28.02 -31.45 36.99
C LEU A 277 29.43 -32.03 37.08
N ASN A 278 30.46 -31.23 36.79
CA ASN A 278 31.85 -31.64 36.91
C ASN A 278 32.19 -32.04 38.35
N HIS A 279 31.72 -31.29 39.34
CA HIS A 279 31.90 -31.64 40.74
C HIS A 279 31.28 -33.02 41.08
N PHE A 280 30.08 -33.32 40.58
CA PHE A 280 29.48 -34.66 40.77
C PHE A 280 30.26 -35.75 40.05
N HIS A 281 30.82 -35.46 38.87
CA HIS A 281 31.68 -36.40 38.17
C HIS A 281 32.93 -36.71 39.00
N GLU A 282 33.63 -35.69 39.51
CA GLU A 282 34.79 -35.82 40.39
C GLU A 282 34.45 -36.62 41.66
N GLN A 283 33.37 -36.27 42.35
CA GLN A 283 32.90 -37.01 43.54
C GLN A 283 32.64 -38.49 43.21
N ARG A 284 31.99 -38.77 42.08
CA ARG A 284 31.72 -40.15 41.65
C ARG A 284 33.01 -40.92 41.38
N GLU A 285 34.02 -40.27 40.82
CA GLU A 285 35.32 -40.90 40.62
C GLU A 285 36.04 -41.17 41.93
N GLN A 286 36.00 -40.23 42.88
CA GLN A 286 36.54 -40.43 44.23
C GLN A 286 35.86 -41.62 44.93
N GLN A 287 34.53 -41.70 44.91
CA GLN A 287 33.79 -42.83 45.47
C GLN A 287 34.18 -44.17 44.82
N ARG A 288 34.39 -44.18 43.50
CA ARG A 288 34.85 -45.38 42.76
C ARG A 288 36.23 -45.83 43.25
N LEU A 289 37.15 -44.89 43.47
CA LEU A 289 38.49 -45.17 43.97
C LEU A 289 38.47 -45.64 45.42
N GLU A 290 37.68 -45.00 46.28
CA GLU A 290 37.52 -45.43 47.68
C GLU A 290 36.95 -46.84 47.79
N LYS A 291 35.90 -47.15 47.00
CA LYS A 291 35.31 -48.49 46.97
C LYS A 291 36.31 -49.54 46.49
N LYS A 292 37.18 -49.22 45.51
CA LYS A 292 38.26 -50.11 45.09
C LYS A 292 39.26 -50.38 46.23
N LYS A 293 39.68 -49.33 46.94
CA LYS A 293 40.59 -49.45 48.11
C LYS A 293 39.96 -50.29 49.23
N GLN A 294 38.67 -50.12 49.50
CA GLN A 294 37.94 -50.94 50.47
C GLN A 294 37.94 -52.41 50.07
N LEU A 295 37.63 -52.73 48.81
CA LEU A 295 37.67 -54.11 48.32
C LEU A 295 39.07 -54.73 48.40
N GLU A 296 40.14 -53.95 48.17
CA GLU A 296 41.51 -54.42 48.35
C GLU A 296 41.83 -54.67 49.82
N ALA A 297 41.41 -53.79 50.73
CA ALA A 297 41.56 -53.99 52.17
C ALA A 297 40.80 -55.21 52.68
N ASP A 298 39.57 -55.43 52.21
CA ASP A 298 38.76 -56.59 52.54
C ASP A 298 39.43 -57.89 52.05
N LYS A 299 39.97 -57.91 50.82
CA LYS A 299 40.76 -59.06 50.32
C LYS A 299 41.97 -59.38 51.21
N ILE A 300 42.68 -58.37 51.69
CA ILE A 300 43.82 -58.55 52.60
C ILE A 300 43.34 -59.13 53.93
N ARG A 301 42.21 -58.62 54.46
CA ARG A 301 41.61 -59.10 55.71
C ARG A 301 41.14 -60.55 55.58
N ASP A 302 40.46 -60.90 54.49
CA ASP A 302 39.99 -62.25 54.22
C ASP A 302 41.17 -63.22 54.08
N ALA A 303 42.22 -62.84 53.34
CA ALA A 303 43.44 -63.64 53.24
C ALA A 303 44.14 -63.84 54.60
N ALA A 304 44.14 -62.81 55.46
CA ALA A 304 44.68 -62.92 56.82
C ALA A 304 43.83 -63.86 57.69
N TRP A 305 42.50 -63.82 57.53
CA TRP A 305 41.57 -64.71 58.22
C TRP A 305 41.72 -66.16 57.77
N ASP A 306 41.82 -66.41 56.46
CA ASP A 306 42.09 -67.74 55.89
C ASP A 306 43.42 -68.30 56.41
N MET A 307 44.44 -67.46 56.53
CA MET A 307 45.72 -67.86 57.11
C MET A 307 45.61 -68.22 58.59
N GLN A 308 44.80 -67.51 59.36
CA GLN A 308 44.53 -67.85 60.75
C GLN A 308 43.76 -69.16 60.86
N LEU A 309 42.77 -69.40 60.00
CA LEU A 309 42.00 -70.63 59.95
C LEU A 309 42.89 -71.83 59.62
N LEU A 310 43.80 -71.70 58.66
CA LEU A 310 44.77 -72.73 58.32
C LEU A 310 45.72 -73.07 59.48
N LYS A 311 46.15 -72.07 60.27
CA LYS A 311 46.93 -72.30 61.49
C LYS A 311 46.15 -73.09 62.54
N ILE A 312 44.87 -72.75 62.74
CA ILE A 312 43.99 -73.46 63.66
C ILE A 312 43.75 -74.91 63.19
N SER A 313 43.49 -75.10 61.90
CA SER A 313 43.31 -76.44 61.30
C SER A 313 44.56 -77.30 61.51
N LYS A 314 45.75 -76.78 61.17
CA LYS A 314 47.02 -77.50 61.38
C LYS A 314 47.24 -77.87 62.85
N ALA A 315 46.99 -76.94 63.77
CA ALA A 315 47.10 -77.21 65.20
C ALA A 315 46.06 -78.25 65.68
N GLY A 316 44.87 -78.30 65.06
CA GLY A 316 43.87 -79.34 65.25
C GLY A 316 44.36 -80.70 64.77
N ASP A 317 44.86 -80.76 63.53
CA ASP A 317 45.40 -81.99 62.93
C ASP A 317 46.58 -82.55 63.75
N GLU A 318 47.49 -81.70 64.23
CA GLU A 318 48.60 -82.09 65.11
C GLU A 318 48.11 -82.66 66.45
N LYS A 319 47.04 -82.10 67.03
CA LYS A 319 46.43 -82.65 68.25
C LYS A 319 45.77 -83.99 67.98
N ASP A 320 45.05 -84.13 66.88
CA ASP A 320 44.40 -85.38 66.49
C ASP A 320 45.42 -86.49 66.22
N GLN A 321 46.54 -86.16 65.57
CA GLN A 321 47.68 -87.08 65.40
C GLN A 321 48.24 -87.55 66.76
N LYS A 322 48.51 -86.63 67.69
CA LYS A 322 48.98 -86.98 69.04
C LYS A 322 47.98 -87.87 69.79
N MET A 323 46.68 -87.57 69.68
CA MET A 323 45.62 -88.39 70.26
C MET A 323 45.54 -89.78 69.63
N ALA A 324 45.73 -89.89 68.32
CA ALA A 324 45.76 -91.16 67.61
C ALA A 324 46.98 -92.01 68.01
N GLU A 325 48.15 -91.39 68.18
CA GLU A 325 49.35 -92.05 68.71
C GLU A 325 49.15 -92.58 70.13
N LEU A 326 48.59 -91.76 71.03
CA LEU A 326 48.25 -92.19 72.39
C LEU A 326 47.25 -93.36 72.39
N ARG A 327 46.19 -93.29 71.56
CA ARG A 327 45.24 -94.41 71.40
C ARG A 327 45.92 -95.67 70.89
N ARG A 328 46.89 -95.54 69.96
CA ARG A 328 47.67 -96.67 69.46
C ARG A 328 48.53 -97.29 70.56
N GLN A 329 49.19 -96.47 71.38
CA GLN A 329 49.97 -96.94 72.54
C GLN A 329 49.09 -97.67 73.54
N GLN A 330 47.91 -97.12 73.89
CA GLN A 330 46.94 -97.76 74.77
C GLN A 330 46.46 -99.12 74.21
N ARG A 331 46.18 -99.21 72.91
CA ARG A 331 45.82 -100.48 72.26
C ARG A 331 46.94 -101.52 72.38
N ILE A 332 48.19 -101.12 72.16
CA ILE A 332 49.34 -102.03 72.29
C ILE A 332 49.46 -102.55 73.72
N LEU A 333 49.29 -101.68 74.73
CA LEU A 333 49.32 -102.09 76.14
C LEU A 333 48.18 -103.06 76.45
N MET A 334 46.94 -102.74 76.04
CA MET A 334 45.81 -103.67 76.22
C MET A 334 46.04 -105.01 75.52
N ASP A 335 46.63 -105.01 74.32
CA ASP A 335 46.95 -106.25 73.60
C ASP A 335 48.02 -107.09 74.35
N GLN A 336 48.98 -106.44 75.01
CA GLN A 336 49.97 -107.13 75.85
C GLN A 336 49.32 -107.73 77.11
N GLU A 337 48.46 -106.99 77.79
CA GLU A 337 47.70 -107.47 78.95
C GLU A 337 46.79 -108.65 78.56
N ASN A 338 46.06 -108.54 77.44
CA ASN A 338 45.22 -109.61 76.91
C ASN A 338 46.04 -110.87 76.58
N LYS A 339 47.26 -110.72 76.02
CA LYS A 339 48.16 -111.86 75.79
C LYS A 339 48.60 -112.53 77.09
N GLN A 340 48.87 -111.75 78.14
CA GLN A 340 49.21 -112.32 79.46
C GLN A 340 48.02 -113.06 80.06
N LEU A 341 46.83 -112.47 80.03
CA LEU A 341 45.59 -113.10 80.49
C LEU A 341 45.29 -114.40 79.72
N ALA A 342 45.45 -114.41 78.39
CA ALA A 342 45.27 -115.60 77.57
C ALA A 342 46.25 -116.73 77.94
N ARG A 343 47.53 -116.39 78.22
CA ARG A 343 48.52 -117.38 78.69
C ARG A 343 48.13 -117.97 80.06
N LEU A 344 47.71 -117.12 81.00
CA LEU A 344 47.24 -117.56 82.31
C LEU A 344 46.03 -118.50 82.19
N GLN A 345 45.08 -118.15 81.32
CA GLN A 345 43.90 -118.97 81.05
C GLN A 345 44.26 -120.32 80.43
N GLN A 346 45.18 -120.36 79.46
CA GLN A 346 45.69 -121.61 78.88
C GLN A 346 46.41 -122.48 79.91
N ALA A 347 47.25 -121.89 80.77
CA ALA A 347 47.93 -122.61 81.84
C ALA A 347 46.92 -123.20 82.85
N HIS A 348 45.88 -122.44 83.20
CA HIS A 348 44.83 -122.91 84.09
C HIS A 348 44.00 -124.04 83.47
N GLN A 349 43.64 -123.94 82.18
CA GLN A 349 42.96 -125.01 81.45
C GLN A 349 43.82 -126.28 81.35
N HIS A 350 45.13 -126.13 81.16
CA HIS A 350 46.07 -127.26 81.14
C HIS A 350 46.14 -127.98 82.49
N TYR A 351 46.21 -127.23 83.59
CA TYR A 351 46.17 -127.76 84.96
C TYR A 351 44.88 -128.55 85.21
N LEU A 352 43.70 -127.96 84.90
CA LEU A 352 42.41 -128.62 85.06
C LEU A 352 42.32 -129.94 84.29
N ASN A 353 42.71 -129.91 83.01
CA ASN A 353 42.57 -131.06 82.12
C ASN A 353 43.59 -132.19 82.40
N LYS A 354 44.79 -131.87 82.88
CA LYS A 354 45.84 -132.88 83.10
C LYS A 354 45.89 -133.42 84.53
N GLU A 355 45.77 -132.56 85.55
CA GLU A 355 45.99 -132.96 86.94
C GLU A 355 44.68 -133.31 87.65
N LEU A 356 43.59 -132.60 87.34
CA LEU A 356 42.31 -132.73 88.05
C LEU A 356 41.33 -133.69 87.36
N TYR A 357 41.29 -133.69 86.03
CA TYR A 357 40.36 -134.53 85.25
C TYR A 357 40.92 -135.89 84.82
N THR A 358 42.08 -136.32 85.31
CA THR A 358 42.63 -137.66 85.06
C THR A 358 42.40 -138.61 86.25
N ASN A 359 41.26 -139.29 86.26
CA ASN A 359 40.96 -140.33 87.25
C ASN A 359 41.79 -141.60 86.97
N LYS A 360 42.80 -141.86 87.80
CA LYS A 360 43.49 -143.17 87.83
C LYS A 360 42.79 -144.08 88.85
N PRO A 361 42.28 -145.26 88.45
CA PRO A 361 41.58 -146.15 89.38
C PRO A 361 42.53 -146.61 90.49
N THR A 362 42.10 -146.39 91.73
CA THR A 362 42.84 -146.68 92.97
C THR A 362 42.91 -148.19 93.21
N ARG A 363 43.98 -148.67 93.86
CA ARG A 363 44.27 -150.11 94.04
C ARG A 363 43.11 -150.91 94.65
N ASP A 364 42.26 -150.27 95.46
CA ASP A 364 41.05 -150.85 96.06
C ASP A 364 39.96 -151.23 95.03
N TYR A 365 39.90 -150.55 93.88
CA TYR A 365 38.99 -150.86 92.77
C TYR A 365 39.24 -152.26 92.20
N PHE A 366 40.50 -152.69 92.12
CA PHE A 366 40.85 -154.02 91.61
C PHE A 366 40.64 -155.14 92.65
N ALA A 367 40.60 -154.81 93.94
CA ALA A 367 40.39 -155.78 95.02
C ALA A 367 38.91 -156.21 95.19
N GLN A 368 37.97 -155.58 94.47
CA GLN A 368 36.54 -155.90 94.49
C GLN A 368 36.14 -157.06 93.55
N PHE A 369 37.03 -157.49 92.64
CA PHE A 369 36.75 -158.57 91.69
C PHE A 369 37.24 -159.93 92.25
N ASN A 370 36.39 -160.96 92.16
CA ASN A 370 36.66 -162.37 92.51
C ASN A 370 36.72 -162.75 94.02
N THR A 371 36.00 -162.05 94.91
CA THR A 371 35.95 -162.36 96.36
C THR A 371 34.76 -163.23 96.82
N GLY A 372 34.00 -163.85 95.91
CA GLY A 372 32.88 -164.75 96.28
C GLY A 372 32.67 -165.91 95.31
N CYS A 373 32.50 -167.13 95.83
CA CYS A 373 32.28 -168.36 95.07
C CYS A 373 30.89 -168.40 94.39
N ARG A 374 30.89 -168.27 93.06
CA ARG A 374 29.97 -168.92 92.13
C ARG A 374 30.72 -169.31 90.87
#